data_AF-A0A437BZ89-F1
#
_entry.id   AF-A0A437BZ89-F1
#
_cell.length_a   1.000
_cell.length_b   1.000
_cell.length_c   1.000
_cell.angle_alpha   90.00
_cell.angle_beta   90.00
_cell.angle_gamma   90.00
#
_symmetry.space_group_name_H-M   'P 1'
#
loop_
_entity.id
_entity.type
_entity.pdbx_description
1 polymer ?
#
loop_
_entity_poly.entity_id
_entity_poly.type
_entity_poly.pdbx_seq_one_letter_code
_entity_poly.pdbx_strand_id
1 'polypeptide(L)'
;MEEEEKEKTSFSAISSETNSSSTSSNVEIREEPNEEDKTQEDPEVQSQMRILSLHRDLTAALTNIQTAAVAKVARTKLENAQGTIEELQEKEEQSSQQILEEILGGWTTAHHKEVHQDLQEALEDQQRLCAAVITDKKRLINDLKQELNRRHESYVRNLRQNAEELNLVTVMMEEKMKIMTDVYKEEMEQMERIHQQEVEILRSKDKDHWEQQIKALCDKELQLLKERNKKVKEYEEKCHDKIYTSVIDKARNAVSVKDFHRKFPGHFLVPQNSLPTKLMQQSNETSAFLNKRIVSLKKDIKKLQKTYTEKERELQNCTHKLQGEYQRSFLRAQKFHQRQMKSRNNSATDAKKLKELQRMIDGELKQLSQRALTIDSLICQYVGVPWKTDNTDMREHPGPERLPDIDQWNPETDKCSRGMIEDENKEETLCVETPLQNEMGSPAGCGGSVKAAEASDPINSASVRRKHTLPPLKRESSAEQTSSSGPAQVWDVSEVCSRWERLADIIPEEKVRRWETAEKKLLQYYWVLREISDLTRETEELKRRNLQLKSQLQERSISWTPASR
;
A
#
# COMPACT_ATOMS: atom_id res chain seq x y z
N MET A 1 -10.52 -25.30 -61.94
CA MET A 1 -11.86 -25.02 -61.40
C MET A 1 -11.61 -24.47 -60.01
N GLU A 2 -11.05 -23.26 -59.95
CA GLU A 2 -11.73 -21.96 -60.04
C GLU A 2 -12.61 -21.68 -58.81
N GLU A 3 -12.38 -20.49 -58.26
CA GLU A 3 -12.96 -19.86 -57.05
C GLU A 3 -12.40 -20.37 -55.71
N GLU A 4 -11.87 -19.54 -54.81
CA GLU A 4 -11.73 -18.10 -54.73
C GLU A 4 -10.62 -17.77 -53.71
N GLU A 5 -9.55 -17.12 -54.17
CA GLU A 5 -8.70 -16.27 -53.34
C GLU A 5 -9.30 -14.86 -53.36
N LYS A 6 -9.58 -14.29 -52.19
CA LYS A 6 -9.31 -12.90 -51.77
C LYS A 6 -10.30 -12.48 -50.70
N GLU A 7 -9.80 -12.10 -49.53
CA GLU A 7 -10.10 -10.80 -48.92
C GLU A 7 -9.27 -10.60 -47.65
N LYS A 8 -8.14 -9.90 -47.82
CA LYS A 8 -7.52 -9.07 -46.79
C LYS A 8 -7.89 -7.64 -47.15
N THR A 9 -8.71 -6.96 -46.34
CA THR A 9 -8.51 -5.56 -45.88
C THR A 9 -9.76 -5.03 -45.18
N SER A 10 -9.51 -4.14 -44.20
CA SER A 10 -10.40 -3.11 -43.68
C SER A 10 -11.37 -3.50 -42.57
N PHE A 11 -11.03 -3.11 -41.33
CA PHE A 11 -12.03 -2.55 -40.42
C PHE A 11 -11.40 -1.43 -39.58
N SER A 12 -11.58 -0.20 -40.07
CA SER A 12 -11.46 1.04 -39.33
C SER A 12 -12.85 1.65 -39.27
N ALA A 13 -13.29 1.95 -38.04
CA ALA A 13 -14.27 2.95 -37.63
C ALA A 13 -15.75 2.82 -38.08
N ILE A 14 -16.61 3.20 -37.12
CA ILE A 14 -18.00 3.74 -37.16
C ILE A 14 -18.89 2.90 -36.22
N SER A 15 -19.03 3.33 -34.96
CA SER A 15 -20.05 4.26 -34.41
C SER A 15 -21.36 3.57 -34.03
N SER A 16 -21.84 3.85 -32.83
CA SER A 16 -23.27 3.96 -32.58
C SER A 16 -23.57 5.19 -31.75
N GLU A 17 -24.30 6.09 -32.39
CA GLU A 17 -24.94 7.27 -31.86
C GLU A 17 -26.11 6.89 -30.93
N THR A 18 -26.42 7.76 -29.98
CA THR A 18 -27.81 7.96 -29.53
C THR A 18 -28.13 9.45 -29.54
N ASN A 19 -29.08 9.79 -30.41
CA ASN A 19 -29.71 11.08 -30.66
C ASN A 19 -30.30 11.76 -29.42
N SER A 20 -30.25 13.10 -29.37
CA SER A 20 -31.47 13.93 -29.31
C SER A 20 -31.16 15.37 -29.80
N SER A 21 -31.76 15.76 -30.92
CA SER A 21 -31.80 17.14 -31.43
C SER A 21 -32.95 17.92 -30.80
N SER A 22 -32.75 19.22 -30.58
CA SER A 22 -33.80 20.24 -30.70
C SER A 22 -33.17 21.60 -30.98
N THR A 23 -33.43 22.13 -32.17
CA THR A 23 -33.12 23.48 -32.65
C THR A 23 -34.11 24.50 -32.11
N SER A 24 -33.64 25.67 -31.67
CA SER A 24 -34.37 26.93 -31.87
C SER A 24 -33.44 28.13 -31.70
N SER A 25 -33.36 28.96 -32.74
CA SER A 25 -32.67 30.24 -32.77
C SER A 25 -33.60 31.36 -32.27
N ASN A 26 -33.15 32.19 -31.34
CA ASN A 26 -33.56 33.60 -31.30
C ASN A 26 -32.48 34.47 -30.64
N VAL A 27 -32.34 35.69 -31.16
CA VAL A 27 -31.28 36.67 -30.92
C VAL A 27 -31.63 37.62 -29.76
N GLU A 28 -30.58 38.13 -29.09
CA GLU A 28 -30.52 39.29 -28.17
C GLU A 28 -31.21 39.19 -26.79
N ILE A 29 -30.40 39.19 -25.72
CA ILE A 29 -30.10 40.38 -24.91
C ILE A 29 -28.85 40.07 -24.06
N ARG A 30 -27.96 41.06 -24.06
CA ARG A 30 -26.71 41.15 -23.32
C ARG A 30 -27.01 41.32 -21.82
N GLU A 31 -26.83 40.26 -21.05
CA GLU A 31 -26.60 40.36 -19.60
C GLU A 31 -25.30 39.63 -19.29
N GLU A 32 -24.32 40.38 -18.78
CA GLU A 32 -23.07 39.85 -18.27
C GLU A 32 -23.37 38.95 -17.06
N PRO A 33 -22.97 37.67 -17.06
CA PRO A 33 -22.88 36.91 -15.83
C PRO A 33 -21.49 37.16 -15.25
N ASN A 34 -21.46 38.13 -14.35
CA ASN A 34 -20.63 38.20 -13.15
C ASN A 34 -19.57 37.07 -13.06
N GLU A 35 -18.33 37.37 -13.47
CA GLU A 35 -17.15 36.54 -13.17
C GLU A 35 -16.78 36.68 -11.69
N GLU A 36 -17.59 36.13 -10.79
CA GLU A 36 -17.14 35.89 -9.43
C GLU A 36 -17.66 34.53 -8.97
N ASP A 37 -16.75 33.76 -8.36
CA ASP A 37 -16.95 32.44 -7.76
C ASP A 37 -16.91 31.22 -8.69
N LYS A 38 -15.82 31.11 -9.48
CA LYS A 38 -15.22 29.78 -9.66
C LYS A 38 -14.45 29.48 -8.37
N THR A 39 -15.06 28.71 -7.48
CA THR A 39 -14.33 27.94 -6.47
C THR A 39 -13.16 27.25 -7.19
N GLN A 40 -11.94 27.76 -6.99
CA GLN A 40 -10.73 27.05 -7.37
C GLN A 40 -10.76 25.74 -6.58
N GLU A 41 -11.19 24.67 -7.24
CA GLU A 41 -11.08 23.33 -6.66
C GLU A 41 -9.63 23.11 -6.28
N ASP A 42 -9.43 22.69 -5.03
CA ASP A 42 -8.13 22.39 -4.46
C ASP A 42 -7.30 21.54 -5.46
N PRO A 43 -6.08 21.97 -5.83
CA PRO A 43 -5.24 21.23 -6.78
C PRO A 43 -4.99 19.78 -6.35
N GLU A 44 -5.07 19.46 -5.05
CA GLU A 44 -5.04 18.07 -4.58
C GLU A 44 -6.27 17.27 -5.04
N VAL A 45 -7.46 17.88 -5.02
CA VAL A 45 -8.72 17.23 -5.43
C VAL A 45 -8.72 16.96 -6.93
N GLN A 46 -8.21 17.90 -7.74
CA GLN A 46 -8.09 17.71 -9.19
C GLN A 46 -7.09 16.60 -9.54
N SER A 47 -5.94 16.56 -8.85
CA SER A 47 -4.94 15.50 -9.02
C SER A 47 -5.51 14.12 -8.65
N GLN A 48 -6.21 14.03 -7.52
CA GLN A 48 -6.90 12.80 -7.11
C GLN A 48 -7.95 12.35 -8.13
N MET A 49 -8.67 13.28 -8.75
CA MET A 49 -9.70 12.96 -9.74
C MET A 49 -9.10 12.39 -11.04
N ARG A 50 -7.96 12.93 -11.51
CA ARG A 50 -7.20 12.40 -12.66
C ARG A 50 -6.60 11.02 -12.39
N ILE A 51 -6.07 10.80 -11.18
CA ILE A 51 -5.58 9.48 -10.76
C ILE A 51 -6.72 8.45 -10.73
N LEU A 52 -7.90 8.83 -10.24
CA LEU A 52 -9.06 7.95 -10.18
C LEU A 52 -9.63 7.61 -11.56
N SER A 53 -9.62 8.52 -12.53
CA SER A 53 -10.05 8.20 -13.90
C SER A 53 -9.10 7.19 -14.54
N LEU A 54 -7.79 7.38 -14.40
CA LEU A 54 -6.78 6.45 -14.91
C LEU A 54 -6.88 5.05 -14.28
N HIS A 55 -7.16 4.97 -12.98
CA HIS A 55 -7.41 3.69 -12.33
C HIS A 55 -8.64 2.97 -12.89
N ARG A 56 -9.71 3.70 -13.23
CA ARG A 56 -10.90 3.12 -13.86
C ARG A 56 -10.58 2.60 -15.26
N ASP A 57 -9.85 3.37 -16.07
CA ASP A 57 -9.48 2.97 -17.42
C ASP A 57 -8.59 1.71 -17.42
N LEU A 58 -7.65 1.61 -16.49
CA LEU A 58 -6.83 0.42 -16.31
C LEU A 58 -7.68 -0.79 -15.89
N THR A 59 -8.59 -0.58 -14.93
CA THR A 59 -9.47 -1.64 -14.45
C THR A 59 -10.36 -2.16 -15.58
N ALA A 60 -10.90 -1.28 -16.42
CA ALA A 60 -11.67 -1.65 -17.59
C ALA A 60 -10.84 -2.47 -18.59
N ALA A 61 -9.61 -2.05 -18.89
CA ALA A 61 -8.71 -2.77 -19.79
C ALA A 61 -8.37 -4.19 -19.27
N LEU A 62 -8.04 -4.31 -17.97
CA LEU A 62 -7.77 -5.61 -17.34
C LEU A 62 -9.01 -6.52 -17.36
N THR A 63 -10.19 -5.96 -17.11
CA THR A 63 -11.46 -6.71 -17.14
C THR A 63 -11.77 -7.22 -18.55
N ASN A 64 -11.50 -6.43 -19.59
CA ASN A 64 -11.68 -6.84 -20.99
C ASN A 64 -10.74 -7.99 -21.36
N ILE A 65 -9.46 -7.91 -20.97
CA ILE A 65 -8.47 -8.99 -21.20
C ILE A 65 -8.93 -10.28 -20.49
N GLN A 66 -9.35 -10.17 -19.23
CA GLN A 66 -9.82 -11.33 -18.46
C GLN A 66 -11.09 -11.95 -19.06
N THR A 67 -12.03 -11.12 -19.53
CA THR A 67 -13.27 -11.59 -20.18
C THR A 67 -12.95 -12.34 -21.49
N ALA A 68 -12.03 -11.81 -22.29
CA ALA A 68 -11.58 -12.47 -23.53
C ALA A 68 -10.91 -13.83 -23.25
N ALA A 69 -10.07 -13.90 -22.21
CA ALA A 69 -9.42 -15.14 -21.79
C ALA A 69 -10.45 -16.22 -21.36
N VAL A 70 -11.45 -15.83 -20.56
CA VAL A 70 -12.53 -16.73 -20.12
C VAL A 70 -13.34 -17.23 -21.33
N ALA A 71 -13.68 -16.35 -22.28
CA ALA A 71 -14.39 -16.74 -23.49
C ALA A 71 -13.59 -17.73 -24.36
N LYS A 72 -12.27 -17.56 -24.46
CA LYS A 72 -11.38 -18.47 -25.20
C LYS A 72 -11.30 -19.86 -24.54
N VAL A 73 -11.19 -19.92 -23.21
CA VAL A 73 -11.23 -21.20 -22.47
C VAL A 73 -12.58 -21.90 -22.66
N ALA A 74 -13.69 -21.16 -22.68
CA ALA A 74 -15.00 -21.74 -22.95
C ALA A 74 -15.11 -22.35 -24.36
N ARG A 75 -14.59 -21.65 -25.39
CA ARG A 75 -14.56 -22.15 -26.78
C ARG A 75 -13.73 -23.43 -26.94
N THR A 76 -12.52 -23.45 -26.40
CA THR A 76 -11.63 -24.63 -26.47
C THR A 76 -12.22 -25.85 -25.75
N LYS A 77 -12.93 -25.65 -24.64
CA LYS A 77 -13.66 -26.73 -23.97
C LYS A 77 -14.80 -27.27 -24.83
N LEU A 78 -15.52 -26.40 -25.54
CA LEU A 78 -16.61 -26.80 -26.44
C LEU A 78 -16.07 -27.59 -27.65
N GLU A 79 -14.97 -27.15 -28.26
CA GLU A 79 -14.31 -27.83 -29.39
C GLU A 79 -13.69 -29.19 -28.99
N ASN A 80 -13.22 -29.32 -27.75
CA ASN A 80 -12.74 -30.59 -27.22
C ASN A 80 -13.88 -31.56 -26.86
N ALA A 81 -15.07 -31.04 -26.59
CA ALA A 81 -16.26 -31.85 -26.34
C ALA A 81 -16.96 -32.32 -27.64
N GLN A 82 -16.51 -31.89 -28.82
CA GLN A 82 -17.07 -32.34 -30.10
C GLN A 82 -16.57 -33.76 -30.45
N GLY A 83 -17.52 -34.70 -30.51
CA GLY A 83 -17.36 -36.17 -30.56
C GLY A 83 -16.88 -36.78 -31.88
N THR A 84 -15.91 -36.16 -32.57
CA THR A 84 -15.41 -36.69 -33.86
C THR A 84 -14.83 -38.10 -33.77
N ILE A 85 -14.30 -38.51 -32.62
CA ILE A 85 -13.73 -39.85 -32.40
C ILE A 85 -14.85 -40.86 -32.10
N GLU A 86 -15.84 -40.48 -31.29
CA GLU A 86 -16.98 -41.33 -30.94
C GLU A 86 -17.83 -41.63 -32.19
N GLU A 87 -18.08 -40.63 -33.04
CA GLU A 87 -18.80 -40.81 -34.31
C GLU A 87 -18.06 -41.72 -35.30
N LEU A 88 -16.72 -41.68 -35.34
CA LEU A 88 -15.92 -42.56 -36.20
C LEU A 88 -15.91 -44.00 -35.68
N GLN A 89 -15.88 -44.18 -34.36
CA GLN A 89 -15.94 -45.50 -33.72
C GLN A 89 -17.32 -46.12 -33.88
N GLU A 90 -18.40 -45.35 -33.72
CA GLU A 90 -19.77 -45.84 -33.85
C GLU A 90 -20.10 -46.30 -35.28
N LYS A 91 -19.65 -45.56 -36.30
CA LYS A 91 -19.82 -45.95 -37.70
C LYS A 91 -19.07 -47.24 -38.05
N GLU A 92 -17.86 -47.41 -37.52
CA GLU A 92 -17.10 -48.64 -37.74
C GLU A 92 -17.64 -49.82 -36.93
N GLU A 93 -18.15 -49.59 -35.71
CA GLU A 93 -18.81 -50.63 -34.93
C GLU A 93 -20.05 -51.17 -35.65
N GLN A 94 -20.86 -50.28 -36.26
CA GLN A 94 -22.01 -50.65 -37.06
C GLN A 94 -21.62 -51.41 -38.34
N SER A 95 -20.59 -50.94 -39.07
CA SER A 95 -20.07 -51.61 -40.27
C SER A 95 -19.48 -52.99 -39.95
N SER A 96 -18.62 -53.08 -38.93
CA SER A 96 -18.02 -54.34 -38.47
C SER A 96 -19.07 -55.33 -37.96
N GLN A 97 -20.11 -54.87 -37.25
CA GLN A 97 -21.22 -55.74 -36.83
C GLN A 97 -21.99 -56.30 -38.01
N GLN A 98 -22.30 -55.47 -39.02
CA GLN A 98 -23.01 -55.90 -40.21
C GLN A 98 -22.24 -56.97 -40.99
N ILE A 99 -20.92 -56.80 -41.17
CA ILE A 99 -20.09 -57.79 -41.87
C ILE A 99 -19.94 -59.09 -41.04
N LEU A 100 -19.90 -58.99 -39.71
CA LEU A 100 -19.85 -60.17 -38.82
C LEU A 100 -21.14 -61.00 -38.87
N GLU A 101 -22.31 -60.34 -38.91
CA GLU A 101 -23.60 -61.00 -39.10
C GLU A 101 -23.66 -61.73 -40.45
N GLU A 102 -23.12 -61.12 -41.50
CA GLU A 102 -23.04 -61.70 -42.84
C GLU A 102 -22.08 -62.92 -42.90
N ILE A 103 -20.96 -62.85 -42.18
CA ILE A 103 -20.04 -63.98 -41.98
C ILE A 103 -20.75 -65.15 -41.28
N LEU A 104 -21.43 -64.88 -40.16
CA LEU A 104 -22.19 -65.89 -39.41
C LEU A 104 -23.31 -66.52 -40.24
N GLY A 105 -24.04 -65.71 -41.02
CA GLY A 105 -25.05 -66.18 -41.97
C GLY A 105 -24.47 -67.04 -43.10
N GLY A 106 -23.30 -66.66 -43.63
CA GLY A 106 -22.61 -67.45 -44.65
C GLY A 106 -22.11 -68.80 -44.15
N TRP A 107 -21.66 -68.90 -42.89
CA TRP A 107 -21.28 -70.20 -42.30
C TRP A 107 -22.49 -71.11 -42.05
N THR A 108 -23.62 -70.56 -41.63
CA THR A 108 -24.85 -71.35 -41.44
C THR A 108 -25.40 -71.86 -42.77
N THR A 109 -25.37 -71.05 -43.83
CA THR A 109 -25.75 -71.48 -45.18
C THR A 109 -24.76 -72.47 -45.80
N ALA A 110 -23.45 -72.30 -45.58
CA ALA A 110 -22.41 -73.25 -46.03
C ALA A 110 -22.59 -74.65 -45.44
N HIS A 111 -23.05 -74.75 -44.19
CA HIS A 111 -23.32 -76.05 -43.54
C HIS A 111 -24.44 -76.85 -44.23
N HIS A 112 -25.32 -76.18 -44.98
CA HIS A 112 -26.47 -76.81 -45.66
C HIS A 112 -26.18 -77.14 -47.14
N LYS A 113 -24.98 -76.82 -47.64
CA LYS A 113 -24.56 -77.11 -49.02
C LYS A 113 -23.83 -78.46 -49.07
N GLU A 114 -24.32 -79.39 -49.90
CA GLU A 114 -23.74 -80.74 -50.04
C GLU A 114 -22.80 -80.88 -51.26
N VAL A 115 -22.84 -79.91 -52.19
CA VAL A 115 -22.04 -79.91 -53.42
C VAL A 115 -20.69 -79.22 -53.16
N HIS A 116 -19.59 -79.90 -53.52
CA HIS A 116 -18.22 -79.42 -53.27
C HIS A 116 -17.95 -78.04 -53.92
N GLN A 117 -18.52 -77.79 -55.11
CA GLN A 117 -18.35 -76.52 -55.83
C GLN A 117 -19.00 -75.35 -55.08
N ASP A 118 -20.22 -75.55 -54.57
CA ASP A 118 -20.97 -74.55 -53.81
C ASP A 118 -20.35 -74.28 -52.42
N LEU A 119 -19.71 -75.30 -51.83
CA LEU A 119 -18.92 -75.20 -50.60
C LEU A 119 -17.63 -74.39 -50.81
N GLN A 120 -16.97 -74.60 -51.94
CA GLN A 120 -15.75 -73.88 -52.28
C GLN A 120 -16.04 -72.39 -52.57
N GLU A 121 -17.12 -72.09 -53.29
CA GLU A 121 -17.59 -70.71 -53.49
C GLU A 121 -17.93 -70.02 -52.16
N ALA A 122 -18.63 -70.71 -51.26
CA ALA A 122 -18.95 -70.18 -49.93
C ALA A 122 -17.70 -69.89 -49.08
N LEU A 123 -16.66 -70.73 -49.18
CA LEU A 123 -15.38 -70.51 -48.51
C LEU A 123 -14.64 -69.30 -49.06
N GLU A 124 -14.62 -69.14 -50.39
CA GLU A 124 -14.00 -68.00 -51.07
C GLU A 124 -14.73 -66.68 -50.72
N ASP A 125 -16.06 -66.70 -50.66
CA ASP A 125 -16.87 -65.56 -50.21
C ASP A 125 -16.60 -65.22 -48.73
N GLN A 126 -16.48 -66.23 -47.86
CA GLN A 126 -16.12 -66.00 -46.46
C GLN A 126 -14.72 -65.42 -46.29
N GLN A 127 -13.74 -65.91 -47.05
CA GLN A 127 -12.40 -65.33 -47.07
C GLN A 127 -12.43 -63.87 -47.55
N ARG A 128 -13.27 -63.54 -48.53
CA ARG A 128 -13.46 -62.17 -49.03
C ARG A 128 -14.04 -61.25 -47.96
N LEU A 129 -15.06 -61.69 -47.22
CA LEU A 129 -15.67 -60.93 -46.11
C LEU A 129 -14.68 -60.72 -44.96
N CYS A 130 -13.89 -61.74 -44.61
CA CYS A 130 -12.85 -61.61 -43.59
C CYS A 130 -11.75 -60.62 -44.01
N ALA A 131 -11.37 -60.62 -45.29
CA ALA A 131 -10.44 -59.64 -45.83
C ALA A 131 -11.02 -58.21 -45.80
N ALA A 132 -12.32 -58.03 -46.07
CA ALA A 132 -13.00 -56.75 -46.00
C ALA A 132 -12.93 -56.13 -44.59
N VAL A 133 -13.26 -56.89 -43.54
CA VAL A 133 -13.14 -56.43 -42.13
C VAL A 133 -11.72 -56.01 -41.79
N ILE A 134 -10.71 -56.75 -42.25
CA ILE A 134 -9.30 -56.39 -42.02
C ILE A 134 -8.95 -55.08 -42.72
N THR A 135 -9.47 -54.85 -43.94
CA THR A 135 -9.25 -53.58 -44.65
C THR A 135 -9.95 -52.40 -44.00
N ASP A 136 -11.17 -52.57 -43.49
CA ASP A 136 -11.91 -51.52 -42.78
C ASP A 136 -11.24 -51.16 -41.45
N LYS A 137 -10.82 -52.16 -40.65
CA LYS A 137 -10.03 -51.92 -39.43
C LYS A 137 -8.69 -51.24 -39.69
N LYS A 138 -8.00 -51.60 -40.79
CA LYS A 138 -6.77 -50.91 -41.21
C LYS A 138 -7.04 -49.45 -41.61
N ARG A 139 -8.18 -49.17 -42.24
CA ARG A 139 -8.63 -47.81 -42.57
C ARG A 139 -8.89 -47.01 -41.30
N LEU A 140 -9.68 -47.53 -40.37
CA LEU A 140 -9.94 -46.89 -39.07
C LEU A 140 -8.64 -46.59 -38.31
N ILE A 141 -7.68 -47.52 -38.28
CA ILE A 141 -6.38 -47.29 -37.63
C ILE A 141 -5.65 -46.09 -38.26
N ASN A 142 -5.70 -45.93 -39.58
CA ASN A 142 -5.08 -44.81 -40.26
C ASN A 142 -5.85 -43.50 -40.00
N ASP A 143 -7.18 -43.53 -40.02
CA ASP A 143 -8.02 -42.36 -39.76
C ASP A 143 -7.81 -41.87 -38.31
N LEU A 144 -7.78 -42.77 -37.33
CA LEU A 144 -7.48 -42.46 -35.93
C LEU A 144 -6.06 -41.90 -35.75
N LYS A 145 -5.06 -42.42 -36.49
CA LYS A 145 -3.70 -41.87 -36.47
C LYS A 145 -3.66 -40.46 -37.07
N GLN A 146 -4.38 -40.20 -38.16
CA GLN A 146 -4.45 -38.88 -38.77
C GLN A 146 -5.17 -37.88 -37.85
N GLU A 147 -6.28 -38.27 -37.23
CA GLU A 147 -7.01 -37.41 -36.28
C GLU A 147 -6.18 -37.11 -35.03
N LEU A 148 -5.45 -38.11 -34.51
CA LEU A 148 -4.49 -37.91 -33.41
C LEU A 148 -3.41 -36.88 -33.79
N ASN A 149 -2.81 -37.02 -34.98
CA ASN A 149 -1.81 -36.07 -35.46
C ASN A 149 -2.41 -34.67 -35.66
N ARG A 150 -3.61 -34.56 -36.25
CA ARG A 150 -4.31 -33.30 -36.47
C ARG A 150 -4.62 -32.59 -35.14
N ARG A 151 -5.12 -33.33 -34.13
CA ARG A 151 -5.37 -32.81 -32.78
C ARG A 151 -4.06 -32.41 -32.09
N HIS A 152 -2.99 -33.18 -32.24
CA HIS A 152 -1.67 -32.84 -31.69
C HIS A 152 -1.08 -31.57 -32.32
N GLU A 153 -1.13 -31.43 -33.65
CA GLU A 153 -0.70 -30.23 -34.36
C GLU A 153 -1.54 -29.00 -33.99
N SER A 154 -2.86 -29.17 -33.84
CA SER A 154 -3.75 -28.12 -33.35
C SER A 154 -3.42 -27.73 -31.91
N TYR A 155 -3.15 -28.69 -31.03
CA TYR A 155 -2.74 -28.45 -29.65
C TYR A 155 -1.41 -27.67 -29.57
N VAL A 156 -0.39 -28.08 -30.34
CA VAL A 156 0.89 -27.36 -30.40
C VAL A 156 0.71 -25.95 -30.93
N ARG A 157 -0.12 -25.75 -31.96
CA ARG A 157 -0.46 -24.39 -32.46
C ARG A 157 -1.14 -23.54 -31.40
N ASN A 158 -2.12 -24.09 -30.68
CA ASN A 158 -2.81 -23.40 -29.59
C ASN A 158 -1.85 -23.03 -28.45
N LEU A 159 -0.92 -23.91 -28.09
CA LEU A 159 0.10 -23.61 -27.09
C LEU A 159 1.02 -22.46 -27.53
N ARG A 160 1.47 -22.46 -28.79
CA ARG A 160 2.30 -21.37 -29.34
C ARG A 160 1.53 -20.04 -29.33
N GLN A 161 0.30 -20.05 -29.81
CA GLN A 161 -0.56 -18.87 -29.80
C GLN A 161 -0.81 -18.37 -28.37
N ASN A 162 -1.03 -19.26 -27.40
CA ASN A 162 -1.18 -18.89 -26.00
C ASN A 162 0.10 -18.24 -25.45
N ALA A 163 1.28 -18.73 -25.82
CA ALA A 163 2.55 -18.12 -25.41
C ALA A 163 2.72 -16.71 -26.01
N GLU A 164 2.36 -16.52 -27.29
CA GLU A 164 2.38 -15.21 -27.95
C GLU A 164 1.40 -14.23 -27.30
N GLU A 165 0.18 -14.67 -26.99
CA GLU A 165 -0.83 -13.86 -26.29
C GLU A 165 -0.40 -13.49 -24.86
N LEU A 166 0.22 -14.42 -24.12
CA LEU A 166 0.78 -14.13 -22.79
C LEU A 166 1.91 -13.10 -22.87
N ASN A 167 2.79 -13.21 -23.87
CA ASN A 167 3.84 -12.21 -24.11
C ASN A 167 3.23 -10.84 -24.42
N LEU A 168 2.20 -10.78 -25.28
CA LEU A 168 1.52 -9.53 -25.60
C LEU A 168 0.86 -8.89 -24.37
N VAL A 169 0.15 -9.67 -23.56
CA VAL A 169 -0.46 -9.19 -22.31
C VAL A 169 0.61 -8.70 -21.33
N THR A 170 1.74 -9.39 -21.24
CA THR A 170 2.88 -8.97 -20.40
C THR A 170 3.41 -7.61 -20.83
N VAL A 171 3.72 -7.44 -22.12
CA VAL A 171 4.20 -6.16 -22.68
C VAL A 171 3.15 -5.05 -22.49
N MET A 172 1.87 -5.34 -22.72
CA MET A 172 0.80 -4.38 -22.48
C MET A 172 0.69 -3.99 -21.01
N MET A 173 0.79 -4.93 -20.07
CA MET A 173 0.76 -4.65 -18.63
C MET A 173 1.97 -3.81 -18.19
N GLU A 174 3.16 -4.09 -18.71
CA GLU A 174 4.37 -3.31 -18.48
C GLU A 174 4.23 -1.87 -18.99
N GLU A 175 3.70 -1.69 -20.21
CA GLU A 175 3.45 -0.37 -20.79
C GLU A 175 2.41 0.41 -19.97
N LYS A 176 1.32 -0.23 -19.55
CA LYS A 176 0.31 0.39 -18.69
C LYS A 176 0.86 0.75 -17.31
N MET A 177 1.69 -0.10 -16.71
CA MET A 177 2.36 0.19 -15.44
C MET A 177 3.33 1.37 -15.58
N LYS A 178 4.04 1.45 -16.70
CA LYS A 178 4.92 2.58 -17.03
C LYS A 178 4.14 3.88 -17.16
N ILE A 179 3.06 3.89 -17.97
CA ILE A 179 2.18 5.06 -18.13
C ILE A 179 1.64 5.51 -16.77
N MET A 180 1.15 4.58 -15.95
CA MET A 180 0.66 4.90 -14.61
C MET A 180 1.75 5.53 -13.74
N THR A 181 2.94 4.95 -13.74
CA THR A 181 4.09 5.46 -12.98
C THR A 181 4.49 6.86 -13.43
N ASP A 182 4.49 7.12 -14.73
CA ASP A 182 4.88 8.41 -15.30
C ASP A 182 3.84 9.50 -14.99
N VAL A 183 2.54 9.18 -15.07
CA VAL A 183 1.49 10.13 -14.65
C VAL A 183 1.55 10.41 -13.15
N TYR A 184 1.79 9.40 -12.30
CA TYR A 184 1.98 9.62 -10.87
C TYR A 184 3.16 10.55 -10.58
N LYS A 185 4.28 10.38 -11.28
CA LYS A 185 5.42 11.29 -11.15
C LYS A 185 5.06 12.71 -11.57
N GLU A 186 4.39 12.86 -12.71
CA GLU A 186 3.99 14.18 -13.22
C GLU A 186 3.03 14.90 -12.27
N GLU A 187 2.03 14.20 -11.71
CA GLU A 187 1.12 14.77 -10.71
C GLU A 187 1.85 15.19 -9.43
N MET A 188 2.81 14.40 -8.97
CA MET A 188 3.64 14.76 -7.80
C MET A 188 4.51 15.99 -8.09
N GLU A 189 5.12 16.06 -9.28
CA GLU A 189 5.89 17.24 -9.71
C GLU A 189 5.01 18.49 -9.84
N GLN A 190 3.78 18.35 -10.35
CA GLN A 190 2.81 19.45 -10.41
C GLN A 190 2.46 19.95 -9.01
N MET A 191 2.17 19.04 -8.08
CA MET A 191 1.87 19.37 -6.69
C MET A 191 3.05 20.09 -6.02
N GLU A 192 4.27 19.60 -6.23
CA GLU A 192 5.47 20.23 -5.69
C GLU A 192 5.67 21.65 -6.25
N ARG A 193 5.47 21.86 -7.56
CA ARG A 193 5.53 23.19 -8.18
C ARG A 193 4.53 24.16 -7.55
N ILE A 194 3.30 23.72 -7.29
CA ILE A 194 2.27 24.56 -6.65
C ILE A 194 2.70 24.93 -5.23
N HIS A 195 3.12 23.97 -4.43
CA HIS A 195 3.59 24.23 -3.06
C HIS A 195 4.80 25.17 -3.02
N GLN A 196 5.76 25.00 -3.93
CA GLN A 196 6.91 25.89 -4.04
C GLN A 196 6.49 27.33 -4.37
N GLN A 197 5.51 27.51 -5.28
CA GLN A 197 4.95 28.82 -5.60
C GLN A 197 4.25 29.45 -4.39
N GLU A 198 3.44 28.68 -3.65
CA GLU A 198 2.77 29.16 -2.43
C GLU A 198 3.78 29.64 -1.37
N VAL A 199 4.84 28.87 -1.15
CA VAL A 199 5.92 29.23 -0.23
C VAL A 199 6.63 30.49 -0.67
N GLU A 200 6.94 30.64 -1.96
CA GLU A 200 7.61 31.84 -2.48
C GLU A 200 6.71 33.09 -2.37
N ILE A 201 5.40 32.94 -2.64
CA ILE A 201 4.41 34.01 -2.45
C ILE A 201 4.32 34.43 -0.97
N LEU A 202 4.30 33.47 -0.03
CA LEU A 202 4.30 33.80 1.40
C LEU A 202 5.60 34.48 1.82
N ARG A 203 6.74 33.96 1.35
CA ARG A 203 8.07 34.50 1.67
C ARG A 203 8.25 35.94 1.16
N SER A 204 7.81 36.22 -0.07
CA SER A 204 7.82 37.56 -0.64
C SER A 204 6.93 38.52 0.13
N LYS A 205 5.70 38.12 0.48
CA LYS A 205 4.80 38.94 1.33
C LYS A 205 5.42 39.28 2.68
N ASP A 206 6.02 38.30 3.37
CA ASP A 206 6.67 38.52 4.66
C ASP A 206 7.88 39.46 4.52
N LYS A 207 8.69 39.28 3.46
CA LYS A 207 9.83 40.16 3.15
C LYS A 207 9.36 41.60 2.91
N ASP A 208 8.37 41.80 2.06
CA ASP A 208 7.83 43.13 1.73
C ASP A 208 7.27 43.82 2.98
N HIS A 209 6.55 43.08 3.82
CA HIS A 209 6.04 43.60 5.08
C HIS A 209 7.17 44.03 6.03
N TRP A 210 8.23 43.21 6.17
CA TRP A 210 9.41 43.56 6.95
C TRP A 210 10.12 44.80 6.41
N GLU A 211 10.33 44.89 5.10
CA GLU A 211 10.95 46.05 4.45
C GLU A 211 10.13 47.32 4.66
N GLN A 212 8.80 47.23 4.58
CA GLN A 212 7.88 48.34 4.86
C GLN A 212 7.97 48.80 6.32
N GLN A 213 8.02 47.88 7.29
CA GLN A 213 8.17 48.24 8.71
C GLN A 213 9.50 48.94 8.98
N ILE A 214 10.60 48.42 8.44
CA ILE A 214 11.93 49.02 8.60
C ILE A 214 11.95 50.42 7.99
N LYS A 215 11.42 50.58 6.76
CA LYS A 215 11.32 51.88 6.11
C LYS A 215 10.52 52.88 6.95
N ALA A 216 9.38 52.47 7.49
CA ALA A 216 8.56 53.33 8.34
C ALA A 216 9.27 53.76 9.64
N LEU A 217 10.12 52.89 10.22
CA LEU A 217 10.96 53.26 11.37
C LEU A 217 12.05 54.25 10.99
N CYS A 218 12.76 54.01 9.89
CA CYS A 218 13.78 54.93 9.36
C CYS A 218 13.20 56.31 9.03
N ASP A 219 12.01 56.37 8.41
CA ASP A 219 11.33 57.63 8.08
C ASP A 219 10.94 58.41 9.33
N LYS A 220 10.48 57.73 10.39
CA LYS A 220 10.18 58.36 11.70
C LYS A 220 11.45 58.92 12.35
N GLU A 221 12.54 58.15 12.36
CA GLU A 221 13.81 58.61 12.92
C GLU A 221 14.35 59.83 12.14
N LEU A 222 14.25 59.80 10.81
CA LEU A 222 14.63 60.91 9.96
C LEU A 222 13.78 62.17 10.25
N GLN A 223 12.48 62.02 10.51
CA GLN A 223 11.62 63.12 10.93
C GLN A 223 12.05 63.71 12.28
N LEU A 224 12.30 62.86 13.28
CA LEU A 224 12.79 63.30 14.60
C LEU A 224 14.14 64.03 14.49
N LEU A 225 15.05 63.54 13.66
CA LEU A 225 16.33 64.19 13.38
C LEU A 225 16.15 65.55 12.69
N LYS A 226 15.23 65.67 11.73
CA LYS A 226 14.90 66.95 11.09
C LYS A 226 14.34 67.96 12.10
N GLU A 227 13.44 67.53 12.97
CA GLU A 227 12.89 68.39 14.04
C GLU A 227 13.96 68.82 15.05
N ARG A 228 14.84 67.89 15.47
CA ARG A 228 15.98 68.21 16.34
C ARG A 228 16.91 69.21 15.67
N ASN A 229 17.25 69.01 14.40
CA ASN A 229 18.13 69.91 13.65
C ASN A 229 17.51 71.31 13.53
N LYS A 230 16.20 71.40 13.28
CA LYS A 230 15.48 72.69 13.29
C LYS A 230 15.60 73.41 14.64
N LYS A 231 15.38 72.70 15.76
CA LYS A 231 15.54 73.27 17.11
C LYS A 231 16.98 73.72 17.38
N VAL A 232 17.97 72.93 16.94
CA VAL A 232 19.39 73.29 17.07
C VAL A 232 19.68 74.60 16.33
N LYS A 233 19.22 74.74 15.07
CA LYS A 233 19.35 75.99 14.30
C LYS A 233 18.69 77.17 15.00
N GLU A 234 17.49 77.01 15.55
CA GLU A 234 16.82 78.06 16.33
C GLU A 234 17.60 78.46 17.58
N TYR A 235 18.27 77.52 18.26
CA TYR A 235 19.14 77.82 19.40
C TYR A 235 20.45 78.48 18.98
N GLU A 236 21.03 78.04 17.86
CA GLU A 236 22.21 78.67 17.27
C GLU A 236 21.90 80.13 16.95
N GLU A 237 20.81 80.43 16.24
CA GLU A 237 20.38 81.82 15.94
C GLU A 237 20.22 82.66 17.21
N LYS A 238 19.51 82.15 18.23
CA LYS A 238 19.37 82.84 19.53
C LYS A 238 20.71 83.07 20.23
N CYS A 239 21.65 82.14 20.10
CA CYS A 239 22.99 82.28 20.66
C CYS A 239 23.77 83.37 19.92
N HIS A 240 23.75 83.33 18.58
CA HIS A 240 24.35 84.35 17.73
C HIS A 240 23.78 85.74 18.04
N ASP A 241 22.46 85.90 18.16
CA ASP A 241 21.81 87.16 18.52
C ASP A 241 22.25 87.68 19.90
N LYS A 242 22.33 86.80 20.90
CA LYS A 242 22.80 87.17 22.25
C LYS A 242 24.26 87.57 22.27
N ILE A 243 25.11 86.87 21.52
CA ILE A 243 26.52 87.21 21.37
C ILE A 243 26.64 88.57 20.67
N TYR A 244 25.91 88.78 19.58
CA TYR A 244 25.90 90.02 18.80
C TYR A 244 25.41 91.22 19.62
N THR A 245 24.28 91.08 20.32
CA THR A 245 23.75 92.11 21.24
C THR A 245 24.69 92.39 22.41
N SER A 246 25.28 91.38 23.04
CA SER A 246 26.31 91.57 24.08
C SER A 246 27.53 92.33 23.57
N VAL A 247 27.99 92.06 22.34
CA VAL A 247 29.11 92.80 21.73
C VAL A 247 28.72 94.26 21.45
N ILE A 248 27.52 94.51 20.93
CA ILE A 248 26.99 95.86 20.72
C ILE A 248 26.83 96.62 22.04
N ASP A 249 26.28 95.99 23.07
CA ASP A 249 26.07 96.59 24.38
C ASP A 249 27.39 96.90 25.08
N LYS A 250 28.40 96.02 24.95
CA LYS A 250 29.77 96.32 25.41
C LYS A 250 30.37 97.51 24.67
N ALA A 251 30.16 97.63 23.36
CA ALA A 251 30.61 98.78 22.58
C ALA A 251 29.87 100.08 22.97
N ARG A 252 28.54 100.03 23.14
CA ARG A 252 27.74 101.17 23.63
C ARG A 252 28.10 101.58 25.03
N ASN A 253 28.31 100.64 25.95
CA ASN A 253 28.72 100.94 27.32
C ASN A 253 30.13 101.54 27.37
N ALA A 254 31.06 101.10 26.50
CA ALA A 254 32.36 101.76 26.37
C ALA A 254 32.25 103.22 25.87
N VAL A 255 31.22 103.55 25.08
CA VAL A 255 30.88 104.93 24.66
C VAL A 255 30.14 105.68 25.79
N SER A 256 29.19 105.03 26.48
CA SER A 256 28.38 105.64 27.53
C SER A 256 29.16 105.89 28.83
N VAL A 257 30.15 105.06 29.19
CA VAL A 257 31.07 105.31 30.33
C VAL A 257 31.94 106.55 30.08
N LYS A 258 32.18 106.93 28.81
CA LYS A 258 32.80 108.23 28.48
C LYS A 258 31.83 109.41 28.70
N ASP A 259 30.52 109.19 28.57
CA ASP A 259 29.49 110.23 28.77
C ASP A 259 28.97 110.31 30.22
N PHE A 260 29.07 109.23 31.01
CA PHE A 260 28.47 109.10 32.34
C PHE A 260 29.26 109.73 33.50
N HIS A 261 30.49 110.21 33.28
CA HIS A 261 31.21 110.97 34.32
C HIS A 261 30.69 112.40 34.52
N ARG A 262 29.68 112.87 33.76
CA ARG A 262 29.31 114.29 33.77
C ARG A 262 28.08 114.69 34.57
N LYS A 263 27.08 113.84 34.87
CA LYS A 263 25.86 114.30 35.59
C LYS A 263 25.16 113.20 36.40
N PHE A 264 25.41 113.18 37.71
CA PHE A 264 24.41 112.84 38.73
C PHE A 264 24.38 114.03 39.71
N PRO A 265 23.19 114.43 40.21
CA PRO A 265 22.76 113.85 41.49
C PRO A 265 21.24 113.70 41.68
N GLY A 266 20.88 112.82 42.62
CA GLY A 266 19.85 113.11 43.63
C GLY A 266 18.40 112.70 43.33
N HIS A 267 17.94 111.69 44.06
CA HIS A 267 16.54 111.36 44.38
C HIS A 267 15.60 110.98 43.24
N PHE A 268 15.15 109.71 43.23
CA PHE A 268 13.70 109.47 43.14
C PHE A 268 13.31 108.13 43.78
N LEU A 269 12.18 108.19 44.47
CA LEU A 269 11.62 107.14 45.30
C LEU A 269 11.26 105.90 44.48
N VAL A 270 11.54 104.73 45.06
CA VAL A 270 11.02 103.44 44.59
C VAL A 270 9.49 103.42 44.77
N PRO A 271 8.69 103.24 43.70
CA PRO A 271 7.24 103.06 43.84
C PRO A 271 6.92 101.69 44.46
N GLN A 272 6.57 101.65 45.74
CA GLN A 272 6.35 100.41 46.52
C GLN A 272 4.99 99.72 46.28
N ASN A 273 4.22 100.07 45.24
CA ASN A 273 2.85 99.56 45.03
C ASN A 273 2.62 98.83 43.69
N SER A 274 3.67 98.53 42.89
CA SER A 274 3.54 97.79 41.61
C SER A 274 4.25 96.43 41.57
N LEU A 275 5.15 96.16 42.53
CA LEU A 275 5.83 94.87 42.65
C LEU A 275 4.90 93.71 43.03
N PRO A 276 3.98 93.87 44.02
CA PRO A 276 3.12 92.77 44.45
C PRO A 276 2.18 92.30 43.35
N THR A 277 1.60 93.21 42.58
CA THR A 277 0.68 92.92 41.47
C THR A 277 1.37 92.26 40.28
N LYS A 278 2.60 92.69 39.93
CA LYS A 278 3.41 92.00 38.89
C LYS A 278 3.86 90.61 39.31
N LEU A 279 4.27 90.43 40.57
CA LEU A 279 4.59 89.11 41.13
C LEU A 279 3.38 88.18 41.11
N MET A 280 2.19 88.69 41.45
CA MET A 280 0.95 87.92 41.39
C MET A 280 0.60 87.50 39.96
N GLN A 281 0.74 88.41 38.98
CA GLN A 281 0.47 88.12 37.58
C GLN A 281 1.45 87.06 37.03
N GLN A 282 2.74 87.20 37.30
CA GLN A 282 3.77 86.22 36.90
C GLN A 282 3.55 84.86 37.60
N SER A 283 3.12 84.85 38.85
CA SER A 283 2.74 83.64 39.59
C SER A 283 1.52 82.96 38.98
N ASN A 284 0.50 83.72 38.57
CA ASN A 284 -0.70 83.17 37.92
C ASN A 284 -0.38 82.60 36.52
N GLU A 285 0.49 83.27 35.75
CA GLU A 285 0.92 82.80 34.43
C GLU A 285 1.75 81.51 34.51
N THR A 286 2.69 81.44 35.46
CA THR A 286 3.47 80.21 35.73
C THR A 286 2.59 79.07 36.24
N SER A 287 1.63 79.37 37.13
CA SER A 287 0.64 78.40 37.60
C SER A 287 -0.23 77.86 36.46
N ALA A 288 -0.71 78.73 35.57
CA ALA A 288 -1.49 78.32 34.40
C ALA A 288 -0.69 77.43 33.44
N PHE A 289 0.60 77.73 33.23
CA PHE A 289 1.51 76.90 32.43
C PHE A 289 1.72 75.52 33.07
N LEU A 290 2.02 75.47 34.36
CA LEU A 290 2.21 74.22 35.09
C LEU A 290 0.93 73.37 35.08
N ASN A 291 -0.24 73.97 35.27
CA ASN A 291 -1.52 73.28 35.18
C ASN A 291 -1.77 72.68 33.80
N LYS A 292 -1.48 73.40 32.71
CA LYS A 292 -1.54 72.86 31.34
C LYS A 292 -0.59 71.67 31.15
N ARG A 293 0.64 71.76 31.68
CA ARG A 293 1.62 70.66 31.62
C ARG A 293 1.15 69.44 32.41
N ILE A 294 0.59 69.64 33.61
CA ILE A 294 0.01 68.58 34.44
C ILE A 294 -1.12 67.86 33.69
N VAL A 295 -2.02 68.59 33.03
CA VAL A 295 -3.11 67.99 32.24
C VAL A 295 -2.56 67.18 31.06
N SER A 296 -1.55 67.68 30.35
CA SER A 296 -0.88 66.95 29.27
C SER A 296 -0.25 65.65 29.78
N LEU A 297 0.52 65.72 30.87
CA LEU A 297 1.17 64.56 31.46
C LEU A 297 0.14 63.52 31.96
N LYS A 298 -0.97 63.96 32.56
CA LYS A 298 -2.08 63.06 32.94
C LYS A 298 -2.68 62.35 31.72
N LYS A 299 -2.79 63.03 30.57
CA LYS A 299 -3.27 62.42 29.32
C LYS A 299 -2.28 61.39 28.79
N ASP A 300 -0.99 61.67 28.84
CA ASP A 300 0.05 60.77 28.35
C ASP A 300 0.21 59.54 29.27
N ILE A 301 0.11 59.71 30.60
CA ILE A 301 0.04 58.60 31.55
C ILE A 301 -1.15 57.69 31.23
N LYS A 302 -2.34 58.24 30.99
CA LYS A 302 -3.52 57.44 30.61
C LYS A 302 -3.33 56.67 29.29
N LYS A 303 -2.66 57.28 28.30
CA LYS A 303 -2.31 56.60 27.05
C LYS A 303 -1.33 55.47 27.30
N LEU A 304 -0.27 55.72 28.07
CA LEU A 304 0.74 54.71 28.43
C LEU A 304 0.12 53.55 29.20
N GLN A 305 -0.79 53.82 30.13
CA GLN A 305 -1.57 52.80 30.83
C GLN A 305 -2.37 51.93 29.86
N LYS A 306 -3.06 52.55 28.88
CA LYS A 306 -3.81 51.81 27.86
C LYS A 306 -2.89 50.95 26.98
N THR A 307 -1.72 51.46 26.58
CA THR A 307 -0.78 50.66 25.80
C THR A 307 -0.16 49.53 26.61
N TYR A 308 0.09 49.73 27.90
CA TYR A 308 0.62 48.71 28.78
C TYR A 308 -0.38 47.56 28.96
N THR A 309 -1.65 47.86 29.23
CA THR A 309 -2.70 46.82 29.37
C THR A 309 -2.96 46.08 28.07
N GLU A 310 -2.80 46.74 26.92
CA GLU A 310 -2.84 46.09 25.61
C GLU A 310 -1.68 45.08 25.46
N LYS A 311 -0.45 45.50 25.78
CA LYS A 311 0.73 44.63 25.70
C LYS A 311 0.68 43.48 26.70
N GLU A 312 0.17 43.70 27.90
CA GLU A 312 -0.05 42.64 28.88
C GLU A 312 -1.02 41.58 28.35
N ARG A 313 -2.13 42.01 27.71
CA ARG A 313 -3.09 41.09 27.09
C ARG A 313 -2.50 40.32 25.91
N GLU A 314 -1.73 40.99 25.05
CA GLU A 314 -1.00 40.34 23.96
C GLU A 314 -0.04 39.26 24.48
N LEU A 315 0.73 39.55 25.53
CA LEU A 315 1.64 38.59 26.16
C LEU A 315 0.91 37.42 26.79
N GLN A 316 -0.20 37.65 27.50
CA GLN A 316 -1.04 36.59 28.05
C GLN A 316 -1.58 35.67 26.94
N ASN A 317 -2.07 36.26 25.85
CA ASN A 317 -2.56 35.50 24.69
C ASN A 317 -1.44 34.67 24.03
N CYS A 318 -0.25 35.24 23.84
CA CYS A 318 0.91 34.52 23.31
C CYS A 318 1.33 33.36 24.22
N THR A 319 1.36 33.59 25.53
CA THR A 319 1.71 32.57 26.53
C THR A 319 0.72 31.40 26.50
N HIS A 320 -0.59 31.70 26.45
CA HIS A 320 -1.63 30.67 26.39
C HIS A 320 -1.54 29.84 25.10
N LYS A 321 -1.33 30.49 23.95
CA LYS A 321 -1.12 29.81 22.66
C LYS A 321 0.09 28.88 22.71
N LEU A 322 1.22 29.37 23.22
CA LEU A 322 2.46 28.60 23.32
C LEU A 322 2.30 27.39 24.25
N GLN A 323 1.63 27.56 25.40
CA GLN A 323 1.33 26.47 26.32
C GLN A 323 0.47 25.38 25.64
N GLY A 324 -0.55 25.78 24.87
CA GLY A 324 -1.39 24.86 24.12
C GLY A 324 -0.64 24.09 23.02
N GLU A 325 0.31 24.73 22.33
CA GLU A 325 1.18 24.05 21.36
C GLU A 325 2.17 23.10 22.05
N TYR A 326 2.76 23.50 23.18
CA TYR A 326 3.65 22.65 23.97
C TYR A 326 2.94 21.37 24.43
N GLN A 327 1.74 21.50 24.98
CA GLN A 327 0.92 20.35 25.39
C GLN A 327 0.59 19.45 24.19
N ARG A 328 0.18 20.02 23.05
CA ARG A 328 -0.09 19.23 21.83
C ARG A 328 1.15 18.51 21.31
N SER A 329 2.31 19.17 21.35
CA SER A 329 3.59 18.57 20.97
C SER A 329 3.95 17.38 21.86
N PHE A 330 3.82 17.55 23.17
CA PHE A 330 4.05 16.49 24.15
C PHE A 330 3.14 15.27 23.91
N LEU A 331 1.84 15.48 23.68
CA LEU A 331 0.91 14.39 23.36
C LEU A 331 1.27 13.68 22.04
N ARG A 332 1.75 14.42 21.03
CA ARG A 332 2.22 13.83 19.76
C ARG A 332 3.44 12.94 19.99
N ALA A 333 4.43 13.42 20.74
CA ALA A 333 5.64 12.66 21.07
C ALA A 333 5.30 11.38 21.85
N GLN A 334 4.41 11.46 22.84
CA GLN A 334 3.96 10.29 23.61
C GLN A 334 3.28 9.25 22.72
N LYS A 335 2.37 9.67 21.81
CA LYS A 335 1.70 8.77 20.87
C LYS A 335 2.68 8.12 19.90
N PHE A 336 3.68 8.87 19.42
CA PHE A 336 4.73 8.33 18.55
C PHE A 336 5.53 7.25 19.27
N HIS A 337 5.96 7.52 20.51
CA HIS A 337 6.68 6.55 21.34
C HIS A 337 5.86 5.26 21.58
N GLN A 338 4.56 5.39 21.90
CA GLN A 338 3.68 4.22 22.06
C GLN A 338 3.55 3.40 20.76
N ARG A 339 3.44 4.06 19.59
CA ARG A 339 3.40 3.37 18.30
C ARG A 339 4.70 2.66 17.98
N GLN A 340 5.84 3.29 18.29
CA GLN A 340 7.15 2.69 18.09
C GLN A 340 7.32 1.44 18.96
N MET A 341 6.91 1.48 20.24
CA MET A 341 6.93 0.32 21.13
C MET A 341 6.03 -0.81 20.63
N LYS A 342 4.81 -0.50 20.16
CA LYS A 342 3.92 -1.49 19.55
C LYS A 342 4.53 -2.11 18.29
N SER A 343 5.16 -1.31 17.43
CA SER A 343 5.83 -1.80 16.22
C SER A 343 6.96 -2.78 16.56
N ARG A 344 7.81 -2.44 17.55
CA ARG A 344 8.88 -3.33 18.02
C ARG A 344 8.34 -4.64 18.60
N ASN A 345 7.29 -4.56 19.42
CA ASN A 345 6.66 -5.75 19.97
C ASN A 345 6.04 -6.64 18.88
N ASN A 346 5.35 -6.05 17.90
CA ASN A 346 4.77 -6.80 16.79
C ASN A 346 5.86 -7.50 15.97
N SER A 347 6.94 -6.79 15.61
CA SER A 347 8.09 -7.38 14.92
C SER A 347 8.72 -8.52 15.72
N ALA A 348 8.88 -8.36 17.04
CA ALA A 348 9.40 -9.41 17.91
C ALA A 348 8.45 -10.63 17.99
N THR A 349 7.13 -10.41 18.02
CA THR A 349 6.16 -11.52 17.98
C THR A 349 6.17 -12.25 16.65
N ASP A 350 6.31 -11.53 15.53
CA ASP A 350 6.35 -12.13 14.21
C ASP A 350 7.64 -12.94 14.00
N ALA A 351 8.78 -12.43 14.48
CA ALA A 351 10.05 -13.17 14.49
C ALA A 351 9.96 -14.46 15.33
N LYS A 352 9.26 -14.43 16.47
CA LYS A 352 9.03 -15.64 17.29
C LYS A 352 8.17 -16.67 16.56
N LYS A 353 7.05 -16.23 15.94
CA LYS A 353 6.17 -17.11 15.16
C LYS A 353 6.91 -17.76 13.99
N LEU A 354 7.73 -16.98 13.27
CA LEU A 354 8.50 -17.49 12.14
C LEU A 354 9.52 -18.55 12.58
N LYS A 355 10.23 -18.32 13.69
CA LYS A 355 11.14 -19.33 14.29
C LYS A 355 10.42 -20.60 14.75
N GLU A 356 9.16 -20.49 15.18
CA GLU A 356 8.35 -21.64 15.57
C GLU A 356 7.85 -22.44 14.37
N LEU A 357 7.33 -21.76 13.34
CA LEU A 357 6.93 -22.37 12.07
C LEU A 357 8.10 -23.10 11.40
N GLN A 358 9.28 -22.47 11.36
CA GLN A 358 10.47 -23.12 10.81
C GLN A 358 10.84 -24.38 11.59
N ARG A 359 10.82 -24.34 12.93
CA ARG A 359 11.08 -25.54 13.75
C ARG A 359 10.09 -26.67 13.50
N MET A 360 8.82 -26.32 13.29
CA MET A 360 7.77 -27.29 12.93
C MET A 360 8.06 -27.92 11.56
N ILE A 361 8.29 -27.10 10.53
CA ILE A 361 8.58 -27.56 9.16
C ILE A 361 9.84 -28.44 9.14
N ASP A 362 10.89 -28.02 9.84
CA ASP A 362 12.14 -28.77 9.95
C ASP A 362 11.91 -30.15 10.61
N GLY A 363 11.00 -30.21 11.59
CA GLY A 363 10.55 -31.44 12.22
C GLY A 363 9.79 -32.37 11.27
N GLU A 364 8.79 -31.85 10.55
CA GLU A 364 8.01 -32.61 9.56
C GLU A 364 8.90 -33.14 8.43
N LEU A 365 9.81 -32.31 7.93
CA LEU A 365 10.72 -32.66 6.86
C LEU A 365 11.72 -33.73 7.30
N LYS A 366 12.18 -33.69 8.56
CA LYS A 366 13.00 -34.75 9.16
C LYS A 366 12.24 -36.07 9.29
N GLN A 367 10.93 -36.04 9.55
CA GLN A 367 10.10 -37.25 9.58
C GLN A 367 9.89 -37.82 8.18
N LEU A 368 9.57 -36.97 7.19
CA LEU A 368 9.37 -37.38 5.80
C LEU A 368 10.64 -37.98 5.19
N SER A 369 11.79 -37.34 5.38
CA SER A 369 13.09 -37.86 4.92
C SER A 369 13.41 -39.23 5.53
N GLN A 370 13.18 -39.42 6.84
CA GLN A 370 13.37 -40.72 7.48
C GLN A 370 12.44 -41.80 6.92
N ARG A 371 11.17 -41.47 6.71
CA ARG A 371 10.19 -42.38 6.13
C ARG A 371 10.60 -42.77 4.70
N ALA A 372 11.04 -41.81 3.91
CA ALA A 372 11.47 -42.03 2.53
C ALA A 372 12.72 -42.93 2.45
N LEU A 373 13.71 -42.70 3.31
CA LEU A 373 14.89 -43.57 3.43
C LEU A 373 14.54 -44.98 3.94
N THR A 374 13.56 -45.10 4.82
CA THR A 374 13.07 -46.42 5.29
C THR A 374 12.45 -47.19 4.12
N ILE A 375 11.62 -46.53 3.31
CA ILE A 375 11.03 -47.12 2.11
C ILE A 375 12.13 -47.52 1.10
N ASP A 376 13.12 -46.64 0.87
CA ASP A 376 14.28 -46.95 0.01
C ASP A 376 14.99 -48.22 0.47
N SER A 377 15.23 -48.35 1.78
CA SER A 377 15.90 -49.53 2.33
C SER A 377 15.12 -50.83 2.07
N LEU A 378 13.80 -50.79 2.21
CA LEU A 378 12.92 -51.94 1.98
C LEU A 378 12.88 -52.31 0.49
N ILE A 379 12.83 -51.32 -0.40
CA ILE A 379 12.86 -51.55 -1.85
C ILE A 379 14.22 -52.12 -2.27
N CYS A 380 15.34 -51.57 -1.78
CA CYS A 380 16.67 -52.10 -2.05
C CYS A 380 16.81 -53.56 -1.59
N GLN A 381 16.27 -53.91 -0.41
CA GLN A 381 16.23 -55.29 0.07
C GLN A 381 15.44 -56.21 -0.87
N TYR A 382 14.28 -55.75 -1.38
CA TYR A 382 13.45 -56.52 -2.30
C TYR A 382 14.10 -56.72 -3.67
N VAL A 383 14.77 -55.70 -4.21
CA VAL A 383 15.45 -55.74 -5.51
C VAL A 383 16.80 -56.47 -5.43
N GLY A 384 17.30 -56.75 -4.21
CA GLY A 384 18.56 -57.46 -3.98
C GLY A 384 19.80 -56.57 -4.21
N VAL A 385 19.65 -55.25 -4.10
CA VAL A 385 20.75 -54.29 -4.25
C VAL A 385 21.20 -53.87 -2.85
N PRO A 386 22.52 -53.83 -2.57
CA PRO A 386 23.02 -53.36 -1.28
C PRO A 386 22.58 -51.92 -1.04
N TRP A 387 21.80 -51.71 0.03
CA TRP A 387 21.34 -50.37 0.41
C TRP A 387 22.53 -49.54 0.89
N LYS A 388 22.83 -48.46 0.16
CA LYS A 388 23.80 -47.44 0.57
C LYS A 388 23.06 -46.13 0.82
N THR A 389 23.27 -45.62 2.02
CA THR A 389 22.86 -44.27 2.41
C THR A 389 24.01 -43.34 2.07
N ASP A 390 24.11 -42.90 0.81
CA ASP A 390 25.21 -42.03 0.35
C ASP A 390 25.17 -40.60 0.97
N ASN A 391 24.26 -40.32 1.91
CA ASN A 391 23.94 -38.98 2.42
C ASN A 391 23.88 -38.89 3.96
N THR A 392 24.59 -39.74 4.70
CA THR A 392 24.63 -39.67 6.18
C THR A 392 25.22 -38.36 6.73
N ASP A 393 26.03 -37.65 5.96
CA ASP A 393 26.60 -36.35 6.38
C ASP A 393 25.56 -35.23 6.40
N MET A 394 24.37 -35.44 5.83
CA MET A 394 23.29 -34.44 5.83
C MET A 394 22.49 -34.38 7.16
N ARG A 395 22.74 -35.30 8.10
CA ARG A 395 21.99 -35.40 9.36
C ARG A 395 22.54 -34.50 10.47
N GLU A 396 23.78 -34.04 10.34
CA GLU A 396 24.47 -33.21 11.34
C GLU A 396 25.07 -31.95 10.70
N HIS A 397 24.20 -31.05 10.26
CA HIS A 397 24.48 -29.65 10.50
C HIS A 397 23.53 -29.18 11.60
N PRO A 398 24.05 -28.50 12.66
CA PRO A 398 23.17 -27.69 13.49
C PRO A 398 22.41 -26.78 12.54
N GLY A 399 21.13 -26.49 12.84
CA GLY A 399 20.42 -25.41 12.16
C GLY A 399 21.28 -24.13 12.11
N PRO A 400 20.91 -23.16 11.25
CA PRO A 400 21.75 -22.02 10.90
C PRO A 400 22.52 -21.55 12.12
N GLU A 401 23.85 -21.51 11.99
CA GLU A 401 24.83 -21.07 12.98
C GLU A 401 24.16 -20.30 14.10
N ARG A 402 24.31 -20.76 15.36
CA ARG A 402 23.93 -19.98 16.54
C ARG A 402 24.21 -18.53 16.23
N LEU A 403 23.14 -17.75 16.06
CA LEU A 403 23.24 -16.31 16.22
C LEU A 403 24.02 -16.11 17.52
N PRO A 404 25.05 -15.24 17.52
CA PRO A 404 25.65 -14.82 18.76
C PRO A 404 24.52 -14.52 19.73
N ASP A 405 24.60 -15.13 20.91
CA ASP A 405 23.60 -15.01 21.94
C ASP A 405 23.60 -13.54 22.41
N ILE A 406 22.79 -12.68 21.79
CA ILE A 406 22.56 -11.31 22.24
C ILE A 406 21.46 -11.35 23.34
N ASP A 407 21.65 -12.22 24.33
CA ASP A 407 20.92 -12.18 25.60
C ASP A 407 21.79 -11.60 26.73
N GLN A 408 22.90 -10.93 26.38
CA GLN A 408 23.57 -9.98 27.28
C GLN A 408 23.34 -8.55 26.81
N TRP A 409 22.08 -8.12 26.81
CA TRP A 409 21.80 -6.71 27.09
C TRP A 409 21.96 -6.50 28.59
N ASN A 410 23.17 -6.09 28.96
CA ASN A 410 23.48 -5.58 30.28
C ASN A 410 22.59 -4.35 30.52
N PRO A 411 21.75 -4.29 31.58
CA PRO A 411 20.83 -3.17 31.80
C PRO A 411 21.52 -1.85 32.18
N GLU A 412 22.85 -1.80 32.16
CA GLU A 412 23.64 -0.74 32.79
C GLU A 412 24.04 0.40 31.85
N THR A 413 23.86 0.28 30.53
CA THR A 413 24.24 1.36 29.60
C THR A 413 23.16 2.41 29.38
N ASP A 414 21.96 2.26 29.95
CA ASP A 414 20.88 3.27 29.85
C ASP A 414 20.87 4.29 31.01
N LYS A 415 21.95 4.38 31.78
CA LYS A 415 22.14 5.47 32.77
C LYS A 415 22.71 6.77 32.17
N CYS A 416 23.13 6.77 30.91
CA CYS A 416 23.68 7.97 30.26
C CYS A 416 22.61 8.75 29.47
N SER A 417 21.56 9.20 30.15
CA SER A 417 20.71 10.34 29.73
C SER A 417 19.92 10.96 30.90
N ARG A 418 20.28 10.62 32.15
CA ARG A 418 19.66 11.19 33.35
C ARG A 418 20.71 11.84 34.24
N GLY A 419 21.09 13.05 33.85
CA GLY A 419 21.96 14.00 34.57
C GLY A 419 22.14 15.17 33.62
N MET A 420 21.46 16.29 33.79
CA MET A 420 21.68 17.26 34.85
C MET A 420 20.36 17.92 35.25
N ILE A 421 20.11 18.00 36.56
CA ILE A 421 19.77 19.20 37.36
C ILE A 421 19.65 18.60 38.76
N GLU A 422 20.79 18.49 39.44
CA GLU A 422 20.82 18.40 40.89
C GLU A 422 20.71 19.82 41.44
N ASP A 423 19.90 19.94 42.48
CA ASP A 423 19.61 21.13 43.24
C ASP A 423 20.89 21.75 43.83
N GLU A 424 21.20 22.98 43.45
CA GLU A 424 21.94 23.92 44.31
C GLU A 424 20.97 24.98 44.83
N ASN A 425 20.25 24.63 45.90
CA ASN A 425 19.69 25.62 46.82
C ASN A 425 20.78 26.05 47.80
N LYS A 426 21.32 27.24 47.60
CA LYS A 426 21.93 28.04 48.67
C LYS A 426 21.14 29.33 48.84
N GLU A 427 20.94 29.63 50.11
CA GLU A 427 20.16 30.70 50.71
C GLU A 427 20.53 32.12 50.23
N GLU A 428 19.52 33.00 50.23
CA GLU A 428 19.48 34.35 50.86
C GLU A 428 18.40 35.19 50.16
N THR A 429 17.17 35.22 50.69
CA THR A 429 16.63 36.28 51.58
C THR A 429 16.59 37.70 51.00
N LEU A 430 15.40 38.19 50.64
CA LEU A 430 14.71 39.37 51.24
C LEU A 430 13.38 39.58 50.48
N CYS A 431 12.21 39.27 51.07
CA CYS A 431 11.24 40.19 51.71
C CYS A 431 10.76 41.31 50.77
N VAL A 432 9.49 41.69 50.64
CA VAL A 432 8.28 41.68 51.48
C VAL A 432 7.12 41.86 50.49
N GLU A 433 5.97 41.20 50.63
CA GLU A 433 4.65 41.87 50.48
C GLU A 433 3.55 40.99 51.09
N THR A 434 2.90 41.53 52.11
CA THR A 434 1.48 41.42 52.48
C THR A 434 1.29 42.31 53.72
N PRO A 435 0.08 42.72 54.12
CA PRO A 435 -1.24 42.42 53.56
C PRO A 435 -2.11 43.69 53.35
N LEU A 436 -3.29 43.55 52.74
CA LEU A 436 -4.50 44.12 53.34
C LEU A 436 -5.78 43.53 52.76
N GLN A 437 -6.70 43.32 53.69
CA GLN A 437 -8.02 42.73 53.59
C GLN A 437 -8.97 43.55 52.71
N ASN A 438 -9.96 42.90 52.12
CA ASN A 438 -11.35 43.31 52.36
C ASN A 438 -12.34 42.22 51.98
N GLU A 439 -13.32 42.07 52.88
CA GLU A 439 -14.42 41.11 52.86
C GLU A 439 -15.61 41.55 51.98
N MET A 440 -16.55 40.61 51.90
CA MET A 440 -17.95 40.69 51.46
C MET A 440 -18.20 40.60 49.94
N GLY A 441 -19.09 39.74 49.46
CA GLY A 441 -20.00 38.83 50.14
C GLY A 441 -20.72 37.95 49.12
N SER A 442 -21.06 36.74 49.55
CA SER A 442 -22.03 35.89 48.88
C SER A 442 -23.44 36.43 49.13
N PRO A 443 -24.41 36.12 48.26
CA PRO A 443 -25.46 35.26 48.79
C PRO A 443 -25.87 34.14 47.84
N ALA A 444 -26.28 33.05 48.48
CA ALA A 444 -26.86 31.85 47.91
C ALA A 444 -28.26 32.07 47.32
N GLY A 445 -28.73 31.10 46.52
CA GLY A 445 -30.13 30.69 46.59
C GLY A 445 -30.77 30.17 45.31
N CYS A 446 -31.32 28.95 45.42
CA CYS A 446 -32.32 28.28 44.56
C CYS A 446 -31.82 27.74 43.21
N GLY A 447 -32.06 26.49 42.82
CA GLY A 447 -33.04 25.49 43.26
C GLY A 447 -33.69 24.89 42.01
N GLY A 448 -33.71 23.57 41.84
CA GLY A 448 -34.37 22.96 40.69
C GLY A 448 -34.12 21.44 40.52
N SER A 449 -35.13 20.68 40.92
CA SER A 449 -35.30 19.22 40.89
C SER A 449 -35.00 18.46 39.58
N VAL A 450 -34.43 17.27 39.77
CA VAL A 450 -34.95 15.93 39.39
C VAL A 450 -35.81 15.80 38.12
N LYS A 451 -35.35 14.98 37.17
CA LYS A 451 -36.14 13.84 36.65
C LYS A 451 -35.28 12.79 35.94
N ALA A 452 -35.26 11.59 36.52
CA ALA A 452 -34.97 10.34 35.81
C ALA A 452 -36.26 9.86 35.13
N ALA A 453 -36.14 9.31 33.92
CA ALA A 453 -37.12 8.41 33.33
C ALA A 453 -36.43 7.50 32.31
N GLU A 454 -36.46 6.21 32.62
CA GLU A 454 -36.23 5.09 31.70
C GLU A 454 -37.35 5.05 30.65
N ALA A 455 -37.00 4.68 29.40
CA ALA A 455 -37.63 3.59 28.63
C ALA A 455 -37.32 3.69 27.13
N SER A 456 -36.63 2.65 26.65
CA SER A 456 -36.97 1.82 25.46
C SER A 456 -36.99 2.43 24.04
N ASP A 457 -36.18 1.80 23.19
CA ASP A 457 -36.10 1.92 21.72
C ASP A 457 -37.45 1.72 21.00
N PRO A 458 -37.56 2.19 19.73
CA PRO A 458 -37.27 1.25 18.64
C PRO A 458 -36.47 1.82 17.47
N ILE A 459 -35.53 0.99 16.99
CA ILE A 459 -35.16 0.68 15.61
C ILE A 459 -35.61 1.70 14.53
N ASN A 460 -34.65 2.45 14.00
CA ASN A 460 -34.50 2.55 12.54
C ASN A 460 -33.10 2.98 12.08
N SER A 461 -32.69 2.36 10.99
CA SER A 461 -31.41 2.41 10.30
C SER A 461 -31.03 3.80 9.76
N ALA A 462 -29.80 4.25 10.06
CA ALA A 462 -29.05 5.16 9.18
C ALA A 462 -27.55 4.99 9.41
N SER A 463 -26.89 4.37 8.42
CA SER A 463 -25.45 4.18 8.35
C SER A 463 -24.76 5.52 8.06
N VAL A 464 -24.27 6.20 9.11
CA VAL A 464 -23.39 7.36 8.97
C VAL A 464 -21.95 6.88 9.03
N ARG A 465 -21.35 6.78 7.84
CA ARG A 465 -19.93 6.53 7.59
C ARG A 465 -19.09 7.65 8.23
N ARG A 466 -18.60 7.46 9.46
CA ARG A 466 -17.55 8.33 10.04
C ARG A 466 -16.26 8.14 9.24
N LYS A 467 -15.94 9.12 8.39
CA LYS A 467 -14.61 9.28 7.82
C LYS A 467 -13.66 9.66 8.96
N HIS A 468 -12.77 8.76 9.35
CA HIS A 468 -11.62 9.10 10.17
C HIS A 468 -10.57 9.77 9.26
N THR A 469 -10.58 11.09 9.20
CA THR A 469 -9.50 11.86 8.58
C THR A 469 -8.32 11.91 9.54
N LEU A 470 -7.23 11.22 9.19
CA LEU A 470 -5.93 11.36 9.85
C LEU A 470 -5.36 12.75 9.55
N PRO A 471 -4.71 13.45 10.51
CA PRO A 471 -4.00 14.68 10.21
C PRO A 471 -2.66 14.40 9.50
N PRO A 472 -2.21 15.27 8.57
CA PRO A 472 -0.94 15.13 7.87
C PRO A 472 0.23 15.36 8.83
N LEU A 473 1.18 14.42 8.81
CA LEU A 473 2.46 14.55 9.49
C LEU A 473 3.35 15.47 8.66
N LYS A 474 3.60 16.68 9.18
CA LYS A 474 4.73 17.51 8.75
C LYS A 474 6.03 16.73 9.05
N ARG A 475 6.74 16.33 7.99
CA ARG A 475 8.14 15.86 8.09
C ARG A 475 9.01 17.10 8.24
N GLU A 476 9.46 17.35 9.46
CA GLU A 476 10.65 18.17 9.68
C GLU A 476 11.87 17.29 9.45
N SER A 477 12.72 17.71 8.52
CA SER A 477 14.04 17.16 8.30
C SER A 477 14.93 17.55 9.48
N SER A 478 15.31 16.56 10.27
CA SER A 478 16.48 16.65 11.13
C SER A 478 17.27 15.37 10.90
N ALA A 479 18.36 15.55 10.15
CA ALA A 479 19.42 14.58 10.04
C ALA A 479 20.08 14.49 11.40
N GLU A 480 19.88 13.38 12.12
CA GLU A 480 20.79 12.94 13.16
C GLU A 480 20.79 11.42 13.20
N GLN A 481 21.99 10.88 13.02
CA GLN A 481 22.32 9.48 13.09
C GLN A 481 22.19 9.02 14.55
N THR A 482 21.26 8.12 14.83
CA THR A 482 21.44 7.15 15.93
C THR A 482 21.06 5.77 15.42
N SER A 483 22.10 5.07 14.99
CA SER A 483 22.21 3.63 14.87
C SER A 483 21.62 2.89 16.06
N SER A 484 20.69 1.96 15.80
CA SER A 484 20.55 0.65 16.47
C SER A 484 19.19 0.04 16.10
N SER A 485 18.92 -0.12 14.80
CA SER A 485 18.03 -1.19 14.36
C SER A 485 18.93 -2.37 14.05
N GLY A 486 18.87 -3.42 14.88
CA GLY A 486 19.54 -4.68 14.57
C GLY A 486 19.14 -5.13 13.15
N PRO A 487 20.01 -5.86 12.44
CA PRO A 487 19.73 -6.24 11.07
C PRO A 487 18.44 -7.04 11.07
N ALA A 488 17.43 -6.56 10.35
CA ALA A 488 16.36 -7.44 9.91
C ALA A 488 17.07 -8.58 9.21
N GLN A 489 16.99 -9.76 9.80
CA GLN A 489 17.68 -10.95 9.33
C GLN A 489 17.06 -11.29 7.97
N VAL A 490 17.64 -10.72 6.91
CA VAL A 490 17.33 -11.07 5.54
C VAL A 490 17.78 -12.51 5.44
N TRP A 491 16.82 -13.41 5.38
CA TRP A 491 17.06 -14.79 5.04
C TRP A 491 17.79 -14.77 3.71
N ASP A 492 19.02 -15.30 3.68
CA ASP A 492 19.71 -15.49 2.42
C ASP A 492 18.88 -16.51 1.63
N VAL A 493 18.14 -16.01 0.65
CA VAL A 493 17.27 -16.81 -0.21
C VAL A 493 18.10 -17.90 -0.88
N SER A 494 19.39 -17.65 -1.14
CA SER A 494 20.31 -18.65 -1.68
C SER A 494 20.51 -19.82 -0.71
N GLU A 495 20.75 -19.55 0.58
CA GLU A 495 20.96 -20.60 1.60
C GLU A 495 19.69 -21.45 1.80
N VAL A 496 18.52 -20.80 1.78
CA VAL A 496 17.22 -21.49 1.89
C VAL A 496 16.98 -22.37 0.65
N CYS A 497 17.20 -21.86 -0.56
CA CYS A 497 17.05 -22.63 -1.79
C CYS A 497 17.99 -23.83 -1.83
N SER A 498 19.27 -23.65 -1.55
CA SER A 498 20.25 -24.75 -1.51
C SER A 498 19.94 -25.77 -0.42
N ARG A 499 19.27 -25.37 0.66
CA ARG A 499 18.77 -26.31 1.67
C ARG A 499 17.60 -27.15 1.13
N TRP A 500 16.65 -26.56 0.41
CA TRP A 500 15.54 -27.30 -0.20
C TRP A 500 16.00 -28.23 -1.32
N GLU A 501 16.96 -27.80 -2.15
CA GLU A 501 17.57 -28.64 -3.20
C GLU A 501 18.24 -29.87 -2.60
N ARG A 502 19.07 -29.69 -1.55
CA ARG A 502 19.67 -30.82 -0.82
C ARG A 502 18.63 -31.79 -0.27
N LEU A 503 17.50 -31.29 0.22
CA LEU A 503 16.42 -32.13 0.76
C LEU A 503 15.64 -32.87 -0.35
N ALA A 504 15.49 -32.27 -1.52
CA ALA A 504 14.93 -32.94 -2.69
C ALA A 504 15.84 -34.09 -3.18
N ASP A 505 17.16 -33.88 -3.12
CA ASP A 505 18.18 -34.85 -3.55
C ASP A 505 18.44 -35.99 -2.55
N ILE A 506 17.68 -36.09 -1.45
CA ILE A 506 17.78 -37.23 -0.51
C ILE A 506 17.50 -38.56 -1.24
N ILE A 507 16.56 -38.54 -2.19
CA ILE A 507 16.32 -39.66 -3.10
C ILE A 507 16.64 -39.17 -4.52
N PRO A 508 17.84 -39.46 -5.02
CA PRO A 508 18.20 -39.04 -6.37
C PRO A 508 17.31 -39.71 -7.40
N GLU A 509 17.11 -39.02 -8.52
CA GLU A 509 16.31 -39.45 -9.68
C GLU A 509 16.65 -40.87 -10.16
N GLU A 510 17.92 -41.26 -10.07
CA GLU A 510 18.35 -42.63 -10.40
C GLU A 510 17.70 -43.70 -9.52
N LYS A 511 17.52 -43.44 -8.21
CA LYS A 511 16.84 -44.37 -7.31
C LYS A 511 15.36 -44.45 -7.64
N VAL A 512 14.72 -43.33 -7.98
CA VAL A 512 13.31 -43.29 -8.41
C VAL A 512 13.11 -44.17 -9.65
N ARG A 513 13.96 -44.06 -10.68
CA ARG A 513 13.87 -44.92 -11.88
C ARG A 513 14.06 -46.41 -11.57
N ARG A 514 14.91 -46.74 -10.59
CA ARG A 514 15.04 -48.13 -10.12
C ARG A 514 13.76 -48.60 -9.44
N TRP A 515 13.10 -47.75 -8.64
CA TRP A 515 11.82 -48.08 -8.01
C TRP A 515 10.72 -48.30 -9.05
N GLU A 516 10.60 -47.45 -10.07
CA GLU A 516 9.63 -47.63 -11.16
C GLU A 516 9.85 -48.94 -11.93
N THR A 517 11.11 -49.30 -12.16
CA THR A 517 11.45 -50.56 -12.83
C THR A 517 11.10 -51.77 -11.94
N ALA A 518 11.34 -51.66 -10.64
CA ALA A 518 10.98 -52.69 -9.67
C ALA A 518 9.46 -52.85 -9.56
N GLU A 519 8.71 -51.75 -9.54
CA GLU A 519 7.24 -51.73 -9.53
C GLU A 519 6.67 -52.44 -10.77
N LYS A 520 7.18 -52.12 -11.97
CA LYS A 520 6.75 -52.79 -13.21
C LYS A 520 6.97 -54.30 -13.15
N LYS A 521 8.12 -54.77 -12.63
CA LYS A 521 8.41 -56.20 -12.46
C LYS A 521 7.51 -56.85 -11.42
N LEU A 522 7.24 -56.16 -10.31
CA LEU A 522 6.33 -56.60 -9.26
C LEU A 522 4.90 -56.78 -9.77
N LEU A 523 4.41 -55.82 -10.55
CA LEU A 523 3.09 -55.90 -11.18
C LEU A 523 3.01 -57.08 -12.16
N GLN A 524 4.05 -57.31 -12.96
CA GLN A 524 4.12 -58.50 -13.82
C GLN A 524 4.08 -59.80 -13.02
N TYR A 525 4.85 -59.89 -11.94
CA TYR A 525 4.86 -61.07 -11.07
C TYR A 525 3.48 -61.32 -10.41
N TYR A 526 2.82 -60.25 -9.95
CA TYR A 526 1.47 -60.31 -9.41
C TYR A 526 0.46 -60.87 -10.43
N TRP A 527 0.51 -60.40 -11.69
CA TRP A 527 -0.36 -60.93 -12.74
C TRP A 527 -0.14 -62.42 -13.00
N VAL A 528 1.12 -62.86 -13.04
CA VAL A 528 1.45 -64.28 -13.19
C VAL A 528 0.94 -65.10 -12.01
N LEU A 529 1.11 -64.62 -10.77
CA LEU A 529 0.59 -65.29 -9.59
C LEU A 529 -0.94 -65.41 -9.60
N ARG A 530 -1.63 -64.37 -10.09
CA ARG A 530 -3.09 -64.39 -10.24
C ARG A 530 -3.52 -65.44 -11.26
N GLU A 531 -2.85 -65.49 -12.41
CA GLU A 531 -3.11 -66.51 -13.43
C GLU A 531 -2.87 -67.92 -12.89
N ILE A 532 -1.77 -68.14 -12.16
CA ILE A 532 -1.49 -69.43 -11.51
C ILE A 532 -2.60 -69.80 -10.51
N SER A 533 -3.08 -68.84 -9.72
CA SER A 533 -4.18 -69.06 -8.79
C SER A 533 -5.47 -69.48 -9.51
N ASP A 534 -5.82 -68.81 -10.60
CA ASP A 534 -7.01 -69.12 -11.39
C ASP A 534 -6.91 -70.50 -12.06
N LEU A 535 -5.77 -70.82 -12.67
CA LEU A 535 -5.49 -72.14 -13.25
C LEU A 535 -5.49 -73.25 -12.19
N THR A 536 -4.98 -72.98 -10.99
CA THR A 536 -4.99 -73.95 -9.88
C THR A 536 -6.42 -74.25 -9.44
N ARG A 537 -7.27 -73.23 -9.33
CA ARG A 537 -8.70 -73.41 -9.03
C ARG A 537 -9.40 -74.25 -10.09
N GLU A 538 -9.17 -73.95 -11.37
CA GLU A 538 -9.76 -74.72 -12.48
C GLU A 538 -9.29 -76.17 -12.51
N THR A 539 -8.00 -76.43 -12.29
CA THR A 539 -7.47 -77.78 -12.23
C THR A 539 -8.01 -78.58 -11.04
N GLU A 540 -8.24 -77.94 -9.88
CA GLU A 540 -8.92 -78.58 -8.75
C GLU A 540 -10.38 -78.92 -9.06
N GLU A 541 -11.12 -78.02 -9.72
CA GLU A 541 -12.48 -78.30 -10.18
C GLU A 541 -12.54 -79.46 -11.17
N LEU A 542 -11.63 -79.48 -12.15
CA LEU A 542 -11.52 -80.56 -13.12
C LEU A 542 -11.17 -81.90 -12.46
N LYS A 543 -10.23 -81.92 -11.50
CA LYS A 543 -9.91 -83.11 -10.72
C LYS A 543 -11.13 -83.63 -9.96
N ARG A 544 -11.92 -82.75 -9.36
CA ARG A 544 -13.17 -83.10 -8.65
C ARG A 544 -14.20 -83.72 -9.60
N ARG A 545 -14.44 -83.11 -10.76
CA ARG A 545 -15.34 -83.65 -11.80
C ARG A 545 -14.86 -85.01 -12.31
N ASN A 546 -13.54 -85.18 -12.52
CA ASN A 546 -12.97 -86.44 -12.98
C ASN A 546 -13.13 -87.58 -11.96
N LEU A 547 -12.93 -87.29 -10.66
CA LEU A 547 -13.21 -88.24 -9.58
C LEU A 547 -14.68 -88.68 -9.56
N GLN A 548 -15.61 -87.73 -9.74
CA GLN A 548 -17.04 -88.03 -9.79
C GLN A 548 -17.39 -88.95 -10.98
N LEU A 549 -16.85 -88.66 -12.17
CA LEU A 549 -17.03 -89.51 -13.35
C LEU A 549 -16.45 -90.91 -13.15
N LYS A 550 -15.26 -91.04 -12.55
CA LYS A 550 -14.68 -92.35 -12.22
C LYS A 550 -15.56 -93.14 -11.26
N SER A 551 -16.12 -92.50 -10.24
CA SER A 551 -17.08 -93.15 -9.33
C SER A 551 -18.33 -93.64 -10.07
N GLN A 552 -18.90 -92.81 -10.96
CA GLN A 552 -20.06 -93.19 -11.78
C GLN A 552 -19.76 -94.36 -12.73
N LEU A 553 -18.57 -94.39 -13.33
CA LEU A 553 -18.13 -95.50 -14.17
C LEU A 553 -17.95 -96.78 -13.36
N GLN A 554 -17.39 -96.69 -12.16
CA GLN A 554 -17.23 -97.84 -11.27
C GLN A 554 -18.58 -98.38 -10.80
N GLU A 555 -19.52 -97.51 -10.45
CA GLU A 555 -20.90 -97.89 -10.11
C GLU A 555 -21.61 -98.59 -11.28
N ARG A 556 -21.50 -98.03 -12.50
CA ARG A 556 -22.02 -98.67 -13.72
C ARG A 556 -21.32 -99.99 -14.04
N SER A 557 -20.02 -100.12 -13.78
CA SER A 557 -19.28 -101.37 -13.98
C SER A 557 -19.73 -102.45 -12.98
N ILE A 558 -20.07 -102.07 -11.75
CA ILE A 558 -20.63 -102.99 -10.75
C ILE A 558 -22.05 -103.41 -11.16
N SER A 559 -22.87 -102.47 -11.65
CA SER A 559 -24.22 -102.79 -12.16
C SER A 559 -24.22 -103.64 -13.44
N TRP A 560 -23.12 -103.64 -14.20
CA TRP A 560 -22.95 -104.43 -15.44
C TRP A 560 -22.27 -105.79 -15.23
N THR A 561 -21.85 -106.14 -14.01
CA THR A 561 -21.41 -107.51 -13.75
C THR A 561 -22.61 -108.46 -13.84
N PRO A 562 -22.65 -109.42 -14.79
CA PRO A 562 -23.72 -110.40 -14.85
C PRO A 562 -23.60 -111.25 -13.59
N ALA A 563 -24.67 -111.32 -12.79
CA ALA A 563 -24.75 -112.24 -11.67
C ALA A 563 -24.45 -113.66 -12.18
N SER A 564 -23.30 -114.20 -11.79
CA SER A 564 -23.04 -115.64 -11.86
C SER A 564 -23.94 -116.34 -10.84
N ARG A 565 -25.13 -116.74 -11.28
CA ARG A 565 -25.72 -118.08 -11.13
C ARG A 565 -27.14 -118.11 -11.67
#